data_AF-A0A7C3XM30-F1
#
_entry.id   AF-A0A7C3XM30-F1
#
_cell.length_a   1.000
_cell.length_b   1.000
_cell.length_c   1.000
_cell.angle_alpha   90.00
_cell.angle_beta   90.00
_cell.angle_gamma   90.00
#
_symmetry.space_group_name_H-M   'P 1'
#
loop_
_entity.id
_entity.type
_entity.pdbx_description
1 polymer ?
#
loop_
_entity_poly.entity_id
_entity_poly.type
_entity_poly.pdbx_seq_one_letter_code
_entity_poly.pdbx_strand_id
1 'polypeptide(L)'
;VVIGATNRVNALDPALRRPGRFDREIEIGVPDKNGRLEILQIHSRGMPLAENVDLKRLSDITHGFVGADLEALCKEAAMRSLRRILPELDLEAESIPAEVLNKIVVQMEDFYDALKEVEPSAMREVMIESPNVHWSDIGDLEVAKEELISSIEWPLKYPDMFKKASIVQPKGILIYGPPGTGKTLLAKALATESEANFISVKGPELLSKWVGESERGVREIFRKARQAAPCIIFFDEIDAIAPLRGMSYGDSGVTERVISQLLTEMDGLETLRGVVVIGATNRPDMVDPALLRAGRFDKVIGVSWPNFEGRIEILKIGLKNKPLTRDVVIEELASMMDGYSGADIAEVCNEAGMLALRELLYKCKTPEEASSRSGELVIQKRHFLEAMKKIRVPTPEERKRHEEIMQRFTSRSKIEPLRSIELV
;
A
#
# COMPACT_ATOMS: atom_id res chain seq x y z
N VAL A 1 37.85 9.80 18.64
CA VAL A 1 36.39 9.66 18.41
C VAL A 1 36.05 8.20 18.57
N VAL A 2 35.10 7.85 19.43
CA VAL A 2 34.61 6.47 19.60
C VAL A 2 33.31 6.36 18.82
N ILE A 3 33.22 5.39 17.90
CA ILE A 3 32.02 5.14 17.07
C ILE A 3 31.53 3.74 17.41
N GLY A 4 30.25 3.62 17.76
CA GLY A 4 29.57 2.34 17.98
C GLY A 4 28.37 2.22 17.04
N ALA A 5 28.03 0.99 16.66
CA ALA A 5 26.85 0.69 15.86
C ALA A 5 25.98 -0.33 16.59
N THR A 6 24.67 -0.14 16.57
CA THR A 6 23.69 -1.11 17.10
C THR A 6 22.45 -1.11 16.21
N ASN A 7 21.86 -2.27 16.00
CA ASN A 7 20.52 -2.41 15.42
C ASN A 7 19.41 -2.32 16.48
N ARG A 8 19.78 -2.26 17.77
CA ARG A 8 18.85 -2.23 18.91
C ARG A 8 19.28 -1.14 19.88
N VAL A 9 18.90 0.10 19.59
CA VAL A 9 19.20 1.25 20.46
C VAL A 9 18.65 1.04 21.88
N ASN A 10 17.49 0.40 22.01
CA ASN A 10 16.86 0.12 23.31
C ASN A 10 17.53 -1.01 24.11
N ALA A 11 18.45 -1.77 23.50
CA ALA A 11 19.24 -2.77 24.22
C ALA A 11 20.49 -2.15 24.87
N LEU A 12 20.86 -0.92 24.50
CA LEU A 12 21.95 -0.20 25.13
C LEU A 12 21.53 0.31 26.51
N ASP A 13 22.44 0.22 27.47
CA ASP A 13 22.27 0.83 28.78
C ASP A 13 22.05 2.35 28.61
N PRO A 14 20.95 2.93 29.13
CA PRO A 14 20.69 4.36 29.07
C PRO A 14 21.82 5.22 29.66
N ALA A 15 22.66 4.68 30.55
CA ALA A 15 23.84 5.35 31.05
C ALA A 15 24.84 5.66 29.94
N LEU A 16 24.99 4.81 28.92
CA LEU A 16 25.92 5.03 27.81
C LEU A 16 25.51 6.17 26.89
N ARG A 17 24.20 6.47 26.83
CA ARG A 17 23.59 7.53 26.00
C ARG A 17 23.56 8.91 26.69
N ARG A 18 24.13 9.03 27.88
CA ARG A 18 24.19 10.30 28.62
C ARG A 18 25.32 11.20 28.09
N PRO A 19 25.17 12.54 28.17
CA PRO A 19 26.22 13.48 27.80
C PRO A 19 27.58 13.15 28.44
N GLY A 20 28.65 13.23 27.65
CA GLY A 20 30.02 12.85 28.04
C GLY A 20 30.42 11.39 27.74
N ARG A 21 29.55 10.62 27.09
CA ARG A 21 29.79 9.22 26.64
C ARG A 21 29.47 9.11 25.15
N PHE A 22 28.39 8.42 24.77
CA PHE A 22 27.77 8.56 23.45
C PHE A 22 26.74 9.68 23.53
N ASP A 23 27.22 10.90 23.35
CA ASP A 23 26.42 12.13 23.39
C ASP A 23 25.86 12.53 22.01
N ARG A 24 26.29 11.84 20.95
CA ARG A 24 25.74 11.95 19.59
C ARG A 24 25.25 10.62 19.08
N GLU A 25 24.03 10.62 18.57
CA GLU A 25 23.39 9.48 17.95
C GLU A 25 23.13 9.83 16.48
N ILE A 26 23.59 8.96 15.59
CA ILE A 26 23.38 9.09 14.15
C ILE A 26 22.66 7.81 13.71
N GLU A 27 21.43 7.96 13.28
CA GLU A 27 20.63 6.85 12.76
C GLU A 27 20.87 6.71 11.26
N ILE A 28 21.17 5.49 10.83
CA ILE A 28 21.33 5.15 9.41
C ILE A 28 20.06 4.39 9.00
N GLY A 29 19.21 5.04 8.22
CA GLY A 29 17.96 4.46 7.72
C GLY A 29 18.16 3.53 6.52
N VAL A 30 17.05 2.95 6.05
CA VAL A 30 17.01 2.26 4.76
C VAL A 30 17.25 3.25 3.62
N PRO A 31 18.02 2.88 2.58
CA PRO A 31 18.29 3.76 1.46
C PRO A 31 17.01 4.07 0.67
N ASP A 32 16.82 5.34 0.33
CA ASP A 32 15.79 5.79 -0.59
C ASP A 32 16.12 5.36 -2.03
N LYS A 33 15.26 5.69 -3.00
CA LYS A 33 15.47 5.30 -4.40
C LYS A 33 16.84 5.73 -4.93
N ASN A 34 17.26 6.96 -4.63
CA ASN A 34 18.54 7.50 -5.10
C ASN A 34 19.72 6.81 -4.40
N GLY A 35 19.64 6.60 -3.09
CA GLY A 35 20.64 5.86 -2.33
C GLY A 35 20.77 4.41 -2.79
N ARG A 36 19.67 3.74 -3.15
CA ARG A 36 19.73 2.39 -3.75
C ARG A 36 20.42 2.39 -5.10
N LEU A 37 20.16 3.40 -5.93
CA LEU A 37 20.87 3.56 -7.21
C LEU A 37 22.38 3.75 -7.00
N GLU A 38 22.79 4.59 -6.05
CA GLU A 38 24.20 4.79 -5.70
C GLU A 38 24.85 3.50 -5.20
N ILE A 39 24.18 2.77 -4.32
CA ILE A 39 24.66 1.48 -3.80
C ILE A 39 24.81 0.46 -4.93
N LEU A 40 23.81 0.35 -5.81
CA LEU A 40 23.86 -0.52 -6.99
C LEU A 40 25.04 -0.14 -7.90
N GLN A 41 25.25 1.15 -8.17
CA GLN A 41 26.39 1.64 -8.95
C GLN A 41 27.75 1.30 -8.31
N ILE A 42 27.84 1.30 -6.98
CA ILE A 42 29.05 0.92 -6.26
C ILE A 42 29.32 -0.57 -6.42
N HIS A 43 28.34 -1.42 -6.11
CA HIS A 43 28.51 -2.88 -6.17
C HIS A 43 28.61 -3.41 -7.60
N SER A 44 28.07 -2.70 -8.59
CA SER A 44 28.14 -3.08 -9.99
C SER A 44 29.34 -2.48 -10.75
N ARG A 45 30.15 -1.61 -10.13
CA ARG A 45 31.25 -0.89 -10.80
C ARG A 45 32.29 -1.81 -11.46
N GLY A 46 32.56 -2.97 -10.86
CA GLY A 46 33.51 -3.96 -11.37
C GLY A 46 32.85 -5.11 -12.15
N MET A 47 31.52 -5.07 -12.32
CA MET A 47 30.79 -6.13 -13.01
C MET A 47 30.76 -5.85 -14.53
N PRO A 48 30.99 -6.87 -15.36
CA PRO A 48 30.79 -6.75 -16.81
C PRO A 48 29.28 -6.74 -17.09
N LEU A 49 28.68 -5.56 -17.08
CA LEU A 49 27.24 -5.38 -17.35
C LEU A 49 26.97 -5.28 -18.85
N ALA A 50 25.91 -5.93 -19.32
CA ALA A 50 25.38 -5.71 -20.66
C ALA A 50 24.70 -4.34 -20.79
N GLU A 51 24.59 -3.82 -22.02
CA GLU A 51 23.91 -2.54 -22.29
C GLU A 51 22.43 -2.53 -21.88
N ASN A 52 21.79 -3.69 -21.78
CA ASN A 52 20.39 -3.82 -21.35
C ASN A 52 20.18 -3.66 -19.84
N VAL A 53 21.25 -3.57 -19.04
CA VAL A 53 21.15 -3.46 -17.57
C VAL A 53 20.81 -2.02 -17.17
N ASP A 54 19.58 -1.84 -16.66
CA ASP A 54 19.09 -0.56 -16.15
C ASP A 54 19.10 -0.54 -14.62
N LEU A 55 20.17 0.02 -14.04
CA LEU A 55 20.31 0.17 -12.59
C LEU A 55 19.26 1.12 -11.98
N LYS A 56 18.76 2.09 -12.75
CA LYS A 56 17.72 3.01 -12.29
C LYS A 56 16.42 2.25 -12.11
N ARG A 57 16.07 1.39 -13.06
CA ARG A 57 14.93 0.48 -12.93
C ARG A 57 15.11 -0.53 -11.80
N LEU A 58 16.31 -1.04 -11.55
CA LEU A 58 16.56 -1.89 -10.38
C LEU A 58 16.31 -1.14 -9.07
N SER A 59 16.79 0.11 -8.95
CA SER A 59 16.53 0.94 -7.78
C SER A 59 15.05 1.20 -7.52
N ASP A 60 14.25 1.23 -8.59
CA ASP A 60 12.79 1.32 -8.53
C ASP A 60 12.16 0.05 -7.96
N ILE A 61 12.56 -1.13 -8.41
CA ILE A 61 11.89 -2.38 -8.00
C ILE A 61 12.45 -3.03 -6.73
N THR A 62 13.61 -2.58 -6.23
CA THR A 62 14.24 -3.09 -4.99
C THR A 62 13.78 -2.33 -3.73
N HIS A 63 12.49 -2.08 -3.60
CA HIS A 63 11.96 -1.40 -2.40
C HIS A 63 12.24 -2.21 -1.13
N GLY A 64 12.74 -1.54 -0.08
CA GLY A 64 13.05 -2.19 1.20
C GLY A 64 14.36 -2.99 1.22
N PHE A 65 15.15 -2.97 0.15
CA PHE A 65 16.49 -3.56 0.17
C PHE A 65 17.45 -2.65 0.95
N VAL A 66 18.20 -3.21 1.89
CA VAL A 66 19.34 -2.52 2.52
C VAL A 66 20.60 -2.69 1.67
N GLY A 67 21.68 -1.99 2.02
CA GLY A 67 22.95 -2.09 1.30
C GLY A 67 23.45 -3.53 1.16
N ALA A 68 23.32 -4.35 2.21
CA ALA A 68 23.68 -5.77 2.16
C ALA A 68 22.80 -6.59 1.21
N ASP A 69 21.51 -6.26 1.08
CA ASP A 69 20.60 -6.97 0.17
C ASP A 69 20.91 -6.60 -1.29
N LEU A 70 21.23 -5.33 -1.57
CA LEU A 70 21.66 -4.88 -2.89
C LEU A 70 23.02 -5.48 -3.28
N GLU A 71 23.94 -5.59 -2.33
CA GLU A 71 25.20 -6.32 -2.53
C GLU A 71 24.93 -7.79 -2.87
N ALA A 72 24.05 -8.46 -2.11
CA ALA A 72 23.66 -9.84 -2.35
C ALA A 72 22.98 -10.01 -3.72
N LEU A 73 22.12 -9.08 -4.11
CA LEU A 73 21.48 -9.04 -5.42
C LEU A 73 22.52 -8.97 -6.56
N CYS A 74 23.48 -8.05 -6.46
CA CYS A 74 24.57 -7.95 -7.43
C CYS A 74 25.42 -9.22 -7.50
N LYS A 75 25.74 -9.83 -6.35
CA LYS A 75 26.48 -11.09 -6.27
C LYS A 75 25.71 -12.25 -6.90
N GLU A 76 24.42 -12.38 -6.62
CA GLU A 76 23.63 -13.49 -7.17
C GLU A 76 23.43 -13.33 -8.68
N ALA A 77 23.22 -12.11 -9.18
CA ALA A 77 23.21 -11.83 -10.62
C ALA A 77 24.55 -12.20 -11.30
N ALA A 78 25.68 -11.87 -10.67
CA ALA A 78 27.00 -12.28 -11.16
C ALA A 78 27.17 -13.80 -11.16
N MET A 79 26.76 -14.47 -10.07
CA MET A 79 26.82 -15.93 -9.93
C MET A 79 25.96 -16.64 -10.97
N ARG A 80 24.82 -16.08 -11.36
CA ARG A 80 23.99 -16.62 -12.45
C ARG A 80 24.70 -16.55 -13.79
N SER A 81 25.33 -15.42 -14.10
CA SER A 81 26.15 -15.31 -15.31
C SER A 81 27.30 -16.33 -15.30
N LEU A 82 27.96 -16.54 -14.15
CA LEU A 82 29.01 -17.54 -14.00
C LEU A 82 28.49 -18.97 -14.17
N ARG A 83 27.33 -19.32 -13.60
CA ARG A 83 26.72 -20.66 -13.74
C ARG A 83 26.42 -21.02 -15.19
N ARG A 84 26.14 -20.06 -16.07
CA ARG A 84 25.96 -20.31 -17.52
C ARG A 84 27.26 -20.78 -18.19
N ILE A 85 28.39 -20.29 -17.72
CA ILE A 85 29.71 -20.50 -18.33
C ILE A 85 30.48 -21.62 -17.62
N LEU A 86 30.09 -21.96 -16.39
CA LEU A 86 30.66 -23.06 -15.60
C LEU A 86 30.80 -24.39 -16.37
N PRO A 87 29.83 -24.83 -17.21
CA PRO A 87 29.98 -26.06 -17.98
C PRO A 87 31.07 -26.01 -19.06
N GLU A 88 31.48 -24.82 -19.51
CA GLU A 88 32.54 -24.60 -20.49
C GLU A 88 33.92 -24.41 -19.84
N LEU A 89 33.98 -24.30 -18.50
CA LEU A 89 35.21 -24.07 -17.75
C LEU A 89 35.87 -25.39 -17.35
N ASP A 90 37.12 -25.56 -17.74
CA ASP A 90 37.99 -26.58 -17.16
C ASP A 90 38.50 -26.10 -15.80
N LEU A 91 37.97 -26.70 -14.73
CA LEU A 91 38.30 -26.35 -13.35
C LEU A 91 39.70 -26.85 -12.93
N GLU A 92 40.33 -27.73 -13.71
CA GLU A 92 41.67 -28.26 -13.44
C GLU A 92 42.79 -27.44 -14.10
N ALA A 93 42.44 -26.50 -14.98
CA ALA A 93 43.41 -25.63 -15.65
C ALA A 93 43.95 -24.52 -14.73
N GLU A 94 45.26 -24.24 -14.83
CA GLU A 94 45.93 -23.17 -14.04
C GLU A 94 45.44 -21.75 -14.37
N SER A 95 44.82 -21.54 -15.54
CA SER A 95 44.30 -20.23 -15.95
C SER A 95 43.10 -20.35 -16.89
N ILE A 96 42.19 -19.37 -16.78
CA ILE A 96 41.00 -19.30 -17.62
C ILE A 96 41.34 -18.56 -18.93
N PRO A 97 41.04 -19.12 -20.12
CA PRO A 97 41.27 -18.43 -21.39
C PRO A 97 40.53 -17.10 -21.47
N ALA A 98 41.18 -16.08 -22.03
CA ALA A 98 40.61 -14.73 -22.18
C ALA A 98 39.28 -14.71 -22.97
N GLU A 99 39.12 -15.63 -23.91
CA GLU A 99 37.88 -15.81 -24.70
C GLU A 99 36.68 -16.19 -23.81
N VAL A 100 36.92 -17.02 -22.78
CA VAL A 100 35.87 -17.43 -21.83
C VAL A 100 35.59 -16.31 -20.83
N LEU A 101 36.62 -15.58 -20.39
CA LEU A 101 36.47 -14.40 -19.53
C LEU A 101 35.60 -13.32 -20.19
N ASN A 102 35.75 -13.09 -21.49
CA ASN A 102 34.97 -12.11 -22.24
C ASN A 102 33.49 -12.51 -22.43
N LYS A 103 33.14 -13.80 -22.26
CA LYS A 103 31.75 -14.25 -22.30
C LYS A 103 30.98 -13.93 -21.01
N ILE A 104 31.68 -13.69 -19.90
CA ILE A 104 31.06 -13.39 -18.61
C ILE A 104 30.48 -11.98 -18.70
N VAL A 105 29.20 -11.89 -19.03
CA VAL A 105 28.44 -10.63 -19.06
C VAL A 105 27.13 -10.84 -18.31
N VAL A 106 26.91 -9.99 -17.32
CA VAL A 106 25.69 -9.98 -16.50
C VAL A 106 24.61 -9.23 -17.24
N GLN A 107 23.47 -9.88 -17.45
CA GLN A 107 22.33 -9.34 -18.17
C GLN A 107 21.22 -8.92 -17.20
N MET A 108 20.27 -8.12 -17.66
CA MET A 108 19.15 -7.66 -16.84
C MET A 108 18.28 -8.84 -16.34
N GLU A 109 18.18 -9.91 -17.12
CA GLU A 109 17.47 -11.14 -16.79
C GLU A 109 18.06 -11.82 -15.54
N ASP A 110 19.39 -11.77 -15.38
CA ASP A 110 20.08 -12.34 -14.21
C ASP A 110 19.67 -11.62 -12.92
N PHE A 111 19.46 -10.29 -12.99
CA PHE A 111 18.95 -9.51 -11.86
C PHE A 111 17.49 -9.84 -11.54
N TYR A 112 16.63 -10.00 -12.55
CA TYR A 112 15.24 -10.39 -12.33
C TYR A 112 15.11 -11.77 -11.69
N ASP A 113 15.97 -12.70 -12.07
CA ASP A 113 15.99 -14.03 -11.47
C ASP A 113 16.60 -14.01 -10.07
N ALA A 114 17.64 -13.21 -9.83
CA ALA A 114 18.20 -13.01 -8.49
C ALA A 114 17.19 -12.40 -7.51
N LEU A 115 16.33 -11.47 -7.97
CA LEU A 115 15.24 -10.89 -7.17
C LEU A 115 14.22 -11.92 -6.66
N LYS A 116 14.14 -13.11 -7.26
CA LYS A 116 13.24 -14.17 -6.81
C LYS A 116 13.78 -14.91 -5.58
N GLU A 117 15.09 -14.84 -5.33
CA GLU A 117 15.77 -15.56 -4.25
C GLU A 117 16.27 -14.62 -3.15
N VAL A 118 16.63 -13.38 -3.49
CA VAL A 118 17.07 -12.39 -2.51
C VAL A 118 15.86 -11.70 -1.88
N GLU A 119 15.50 -12.17 -0.68
CA GLU A 119 14.49 -11.51 0.14
C GLU A 119 15.08 -10.24 0.81
N PRO A 120 14.41 -9.09 0.72
CA PRO A 120 14.85 -7.89 1.41
C PRO A 120 14.81 -8.04 2.93
N SER A 121 15.94 -7.74 3.57
CA SER A 121 16.10 -7.81 5.02
C SER A 121 15.23 -6.77 5.74
N ALA A 122 14.95 -5.62 5.11
CA ALA A 122 14.07 -4.62 5.71
C ALA A 122 12.58 -4.99 5.63
N MET A 123 12.18 -6.00 4.84
CA MET A 123 10.78 -6.49 4.83
C MET A 123 10.37 -7.19 6.14
N ARG A 124 11.32 -7.44 7.06
CA ARG A 124 11.01 -7.84 8.44
C ARG A 124 10.63 -6.67 9.35
N GLU A 125 10.70 -5.44 8.85
CA GLU A 125 10.38 -4.21 9.55
C GLU A 125 9.25 -3.43 8.86
N VAL A 126 8.55 -2.58 9.62
CA VAL A 126 7.44 -1.75 9.14
C VAL A 126 7.84 -0.98 7.87
N MET A 127 7.19 -1.26 6.74
CA MET A 127 7.51 -0.68 5.43
C MET A 127 6.94 0.73 5.31
N ILE A 128 7.77 1.65 4.83
CA ILE A 128 7.35 2.93 4.30
C ILE A 128 7.19 2.74 2.79
N GLU A 129 5.95 2.79 2.33
CA GLU A 129 5.56 2.74 0.93
C GLU A 129 5.44 4.17 0.37
N SER A 130 5.69 4.33 -0.92
CA SER A 130 5.28 5.49 -1.70
C SER A 130 4.29 4.99 -2.74
N PRO A 131 2.97 5.05 -2.47
CA PRO A 131 1.97 4.60 -3.44
C PRO A 131 2.05 5.43 -4.73
N ASN A 132 1.60 4.85 -5.83
CA ASN A 132 1.51 5.49 -7.14
C ASN A 132 0.06 5.48 -7.64
N VAL A 133 -0.86 5.81 -6.74
CA VAL A 133 -2.30 5.93 -7.02
C VAL A 133 -2.63 7.41 -6.94
N HIS A 134 -3.36 7.95 -7.92
CA HIS A 134 -3.76 9.35 -7.94
C HIS A 134 -5.26 9.52 -7.69
N TRP A 135 -5.70 10.75 -7.41
CA TRP A 135 -7.14 11.05 -7.33
C TRP A 135 -7.89 10.71 -8.62
N SER A 136 -7.21 10.80 -9.78
CA SER A 136 -7.76 10.43 -11.09
C SER A 136 -8.03 8.94 -11.28
N ASP A 137 -7.44 8.09 -10.43
CA ASP A 137 -7.61 6.64 -10.50
C ASP A 137 -8.78 6.16 -9.61
N ILE A 138 -9.48 7.09 -8.94
CA ILE A 138 -10.63 6.82 -8.07
C ILE A 138 -11.85 7.55 -8.62
N GLY A 139 -12.85 6.80 -9.09
CA GLY A 139 -14.16 7.34 -9.46
C GLY A 139 -15.08 7.41 -8.24
N ASP A 140 -16.01 8.37 -8.26
CA ASP A 140 -16.95 8.66 -7.16
C ASP A 140 -16.25 9.19 -5.88
N LEU A 141 -17.05 9.38 -4.82
CA LEU A 141 -16.62 9.72 -3.46
C LEU A 141 -16.07 11.15 -3.30
N GLU A 142 -16.58 12.10 -4.09
CA GLU A 142 -16.17 13.50 -4.11
C GLU A 142 -16.20 14.11 -2.71
N VAL A 143 -17.26 13.83 -1.94
CA VAL A 143 -17.39 14.30 -0.56
C VAL A 143 -16.28 13.74 0.33
N ALA A 144 -15.96 12.45 0.21
CA ALA A 144 -14.88 11.85 1.00
C ALA A 144 -13.50 12.38 0.57
N LYS A 145 -13.29 12.61 -0.74
CA LYS A 145 -12.07 13.21 -1.28
C LYS A 145 -11.88 14.63 -0.73
N GLU A 146 -12.88 15.49 -0.84
CA GLU A 146 -12.84 16.87 -0.31
C GLU A 146 -12.54 16.92 1.19
N GLU A 147 -13.16 16.01 1.96
CA GLU A 147 -12.92 15.93 3.39
C GLU A 147 -11.49 15.47 3.73
N LEU A 148 -10.92 14.52 2.98
CA LEU A 148 -9.53 14.10 3.15
C LEU A 148 -8.55 15.20 2.72
N ILE A 149 -8.80 15.84 1.58
CA ILE A 149 -7.99 16.94 1.04
C ILE A 149 -7.94 18.09 2.04
N SER A 150 -9.09 18.54 2.54
CA SER A 150 -9.16 19.65 3.49
C SER A 150 -8.55 19.32 4.86
N SER A 151 -8.57 18.05 5.26
CA SER A 151 -8.07 17.60 6.57
C SER A 151 -6.58 17.31 6.61
N ILE A 152 -5.97 16.93 5.49
CA ILE A 152 -4.59 16.43 5.44
C ILE A 152 -3.76 17.17 4.39
N GLU A 153 -4.24 17.22 3.15
CA GLU A 153 -3.48 17.82 2.04
C GLU A 153 -3.32 19.34 2.22
N TRP A 154 -4.40 20.07 2.53
CA TRP A 154 -4.34 21.52 2.72
C TRP A 154 -3.47 21.96 3.89
N PRO A 155 -3.51 21.33 5.08
CA PRO A 155 -2.60 21.68 6.16
C PRO A 155 -1.12 21.48 5.81
N LEU A 156 -0.80 20.47 4.99
CA LEU A 156 0.56 20.22 4.51
C LEU A 156 0.99 21.25 3.44
N LYS A 157 0.10 21.59 2.50
CA LYS A 157 0.37 22.56 1.42
C LYS A 157 0.34 24.03 1.87
N TYR A 158 -0.52 24.39 2.82
CA TYR A 158 -0.78 25.78 3.24
C TYR A 158 -0.63 25.99 4.77
N PRO A 159 0.52 25.63 5.38
CA PRO A 159 0.66 25.63 6.84
C PRO A 159 0.48 27.00 7.49
N ASP A 160 0.86 28.09 6.82
CA ASP A 160 0.76 29.45 7.38
C ASP A 160 -0.67 29.98 7.41
N MET A 161 -1.53 29.53 6.49
CA MET A 161 -2.96 29.88 6.49
C MET A 161 -3.65 29.22 7.70
N PHE A 162 -3.34 27.95 7.98
CA PHE A 162 -3.86 27.25 9.16
C PHE A 162 -3.39 27.87 10.48
N LYS A 163 -2.12 28.31 10.56
CA LYS A 163 -1.61 29.03 11.74
C LYS A 163 -2.35 30.36 11.95
N LYS A 164 -2.56 31.14 10.90
CA LYS A 164 -3.29 32.43 10.99
C LYS A 164 -4.74 32.22 11.41
N ALA A 165 -5.40 31.20 10.87
CA ALA A 165 -6.77 30.87 11.20
C ALA A 165 -6.93 30.17 12.56
N SER A 166 -5.83 29.79 13.22
CA SER A 166 -5.83 29.04 14.49
C SER A 166 -6.65 27.73 14.40
N ILE A 167 -6.61 27.07 13.25
CA ILE A 167 -7.32 25.81 13.00
C ILE A 167 -6.45 24.65 13.46
N VAL A 168 -7.03 23.77 14.27
CA VAL A 168 -6.39 22.54 14.73
C VAL A 168 -6.60 21.44 13.69
N GLN A 169 -5.53 20.76 13.30
CA GLN A 169 -5.58 19.64 12.36
C GLN A 169 -6.10 18.39 13.07
N PRO A 170 -6.94 17.57 12.40
CA PRO A 170 -7.34 16.28 12.97
C PRO A 170 -6.13 15.36 13.07
N LYS A 171 -5.99 14.66 14.19
CA LYS A 171 -4.89 13.71 14.40
C LYS A 171 -5.16 12.37 13.75
N GLY A 172 -6.44 11.99 13.74
CA GLY A 172 -6.91 10.74 13.19
C GLY A 172 -8.18 10.89 12.37
N ILE A 173 -8.24 10.16 11.26
CA ILE A 173 -9.45 10.02 10.43
C ILE A 173 -9.85 8.55 10.36
N LEU A 174 -11.10 8.23 10.69
CA LEU A 174 -11.67 6.89 10.50
C LEU A 174 -12.54 6.87 9.25
N ILE A 175 -12.15 6.09 8.25
CA ILE A 175 -12.94 5.83 7.06
C ILE A 175 -13.73 4.53 7.27
N TYR A 176 -15.04 4.58 7.13
CA TYR A 176 -15.89 3.40 7.23
C TYR A 176 -16.85 3.31 6.05
N GLY A 177 -17.23 2.10 5.70
CA GLY A 177 -18.15 1.88 4.58
C GLY A 177 -18.17 0.42 4.17
N PRO A 178 -19.02 0.05 3.19
CA PRO A 178 -19.10 -1.33 2.72
C PRO A 178 -17.75 -1.86 2.21
N PRO A 179 -17.53 -3.18 2.22
CA PRO A 179 -16.34 -3.75 1.59
C PRO A 179 -16.31 -3.41 0.08
N GLY A 180 -15.12 -3.26 -0.47
CA GLY A 180 -14.94 -3.03 -1.91
C GLY A 180 -15.24 -1.61 -2.41
N THR A 181 -15.46 -0.63 -1.52
CA THR A 181 -15.71 0.77 -1.91
C THR A 181 -14.45 1.65 -2.02
N GLY A 182 -13.26 1.05 -2.05
CA GLY A 182 -12.03 1.80 -2.33
C GLY A 182 -11.42 2.56 -1.14
N LYS A 183 -11.76 2.25 0.11
CA LYS A 183 -11.16 2.88 1.31
C LYS A 183 -9.63 2.87 1.31
N THR A 184 -9.03 1.72 0.97
CA THR A 184 -7.57 1.56 0.86
C THR A 184 -7.00 2.36 -0.31
N LEU A 185 -7.74 2.49 -1.42
CA LEU A 185 -7.33 3.32 -2.57
C LEU A 185 -7.36 4.81 -2.20
N LEU A 186 -8.39 5.29 -1.49
CA LEU A 186 -8.47 6.68 -1.02
C LEU A 186 -7.27 7.07 -0.16
N ALA A 187 -6.87 6.21 0.78
CA ALA A 187 -5.72 6.48 1.63
C ALA A 187 -4.40 6.49 0.84
N LYS A 188 -4.25 5.59 -0.13
CA LYS A 188 -3.08 5.55 -1.03
C LYS A 188 -3.02 6.78 -1.92
N ALA A 189 -4.14 7.20 -2.51
CA ALA A 189 -4.21 8.40 -3.33
C ALA A 189 -3.85 9.66 -2.55
N LEU A 190 -4.38 9.79 -1.34
CA LEU A 190 -4.05 10.91 -0.47
C LEU A 190 -2.56 10.99 -0.16
N ALA A 191 -1.91 9.85 0.09
CA ALA A 191 -0.48 9.81 0.39
C ALA A 191 0.37 10.24 -0.82
N THR A 192 0.02 9.78 -2.03
CA THR A 192 0.67 10.21 -3.27
C THR A 192 0.54 11.72 -3.48
N GLU A 193 -0.66 12.26 -3.32
CA GLU A 193 -1.00 13.67 -3.65
C GLU A 193 -0.51 14.67 -2.60
N SER A 194 -0.32 14.18 -1.38
CA SER A 194 0.29 14.93 -0.27
C SER A 194 1.83 14.78 -0.22
N GLU A 195 2.41 13.98 -1.13
CA GLU A 195 3.85 13.62 -1.12
C GLU A 195 4.33 13.13 0.26
N ALA A 196 3.46 12.43 0.98
CA ALA A 196 3.71 11.96 2.34
C ALA A 196 4.15 10.50 2.33
N ASN A 197 5.02 10.14 3.27
CA ASN A 197 5.39 8.75 3.51
C ASN A 197 4.14 7.94 3.91
N PHE A 198 3.98 6.72 3.41
CA PHE A 198 2.80 5.90 3.69
C PHE A 198 3.20 4.62 4.43
N ILE A 199 2.65 4.39 5.61
CA ILE A 199 2.84 3.14 6.36
C ILE A 199 1.52 2.38 6.39
N SER A 200 1.44 1.28 5.66
CA SER A 200 0.26 0.42 5.64
C SER A 200 0.38 -0.69 6.68
N VAL A 201 -0.62 -0.81 7.55
CA VAL A 201 -0.72 -1.84 8.58
C VAL A 201 -2.05 -2.55 8.43
N LYS A 202 -2.03 -3.84 8.09
CA LYS A 202 -3.25 -4.66 8.07
C LYS A 202 -3.49 -5.26 9.45
N GLY A 203 -4.73 -5.22 9.93
CA GLY A 203 -5.08 -5.67 11.27
C GLY A 203 -4.57 -7.06 11.66
N PRO A 204 -4.85 -8.11 10.84
CA PRO A 204 -4.35 -9.45 11.09
C PRO A 204 -2.82 -9.58 11.08
N GLU A 205 -2.12 -8.76 10.30
CA GLU A 205 -0.65 -8.80 10.21
C GLU A 205 0.00 -8.30 11.52
N LEU A 206 -0.59 -7.31 12.19
CA LEU A 206 -0.07 -6.79 13.45
C LEU A 206 -0.10 -7.86 14.55
N LEU A 207 -1.19 -8.64 14.62
CA LEU A 207 -1.39 -9.68 15.62
C LEU A 207 -0.49 -10.91 15.37
N SER A 208 -0.32 -11.28 14.10
CA SER A 208 0.46 -12.46 13.70
C SER A 208 1.97 -12.25 13.68
N LYS A 209 2.46 -11.08 13.24
CA LYS A 209 3.91 -10.78 13.19
C LYS A 209 4.55 -10.69 14.58
N TRP A 210 3.76 -10.45 15.62
CA TRP A 210 4.24 -10.11 16.95
C TRP A 210 3.55 -10.95 18.04
N VAL A 211 3.60 -12.28 17.92
CA VAL A 211 3.04 -13.21 18.92
C VAL A 211 3.69 -12.93 20.29
N GLY A 212 2.92 -12.41 21.25
CA GLY A 212 3.38 -12.10 22.61
C GLY A 212 4.05 -10.72 22.80
N GLU A 213 4.33 -9.97 21.72
CA GLU A 213 4.93 -8.62 21.76
C GLU A 213 4.18 -7.59 20.88
N SER A 214 2.89 -7.80 20.59
CA SER A 214 2.11 -6.92 19.71
C SER A 214 2.10 -5.44 20.11
N GLU A 215 2.20 -5.13 21.41
CA GLU A 215 2.38 -3.76 21.91
C GLU A 215 3.66 -3.09 21.38
N ARG A 216 4.76 -3.86 21.31
CA ARG A 216 6.05 -3.35 20.81
C ARG A 216 5.95 -3.04 19.33
N GLY A 217 5.21 -3.86 18.57
CA GLY A 217 4.91 -3.61 17.16
C GLY A 217 4.21 -2.25 16.95
N VAL A 218 3.18 -1.94 17.76
CA VAL A 218 2.49 -0.65 17.69
C VAL A 218 3.46 0.51 18.00
N ARG A 219 4.26 0.43 19.06
CA ARG A 219 5.27 1.47 19.37
C ARG A 219 6.25 1.69 18.24
N GLU A 220 6.70 0.61 17.61
CA GLU A 220 7.67 0.66 16.53
C GLU A 220 7.10 1.31 15.27
N ILE A 221 5.84 1.03 14.93
CA ILE A 221 5.12 1.68 13.82
C ILE A 221 5.08 3.20 14.03
N PHE A 222 4.63 3.64 15.21
CA PHE A 222 4.53 5.07 15.51
C PHE A 222 5.91 5.74 15.63
N ARG A 223 6.93 5.04 16.14
CA ARG A 223 8.31 5.54 16.18
C ARG A 223 8.84 5.81 14.76
N LYS A 224 8.66 4.86 13.85
CA LYS A 224 9.08 4.99 12.44
C LYS A 224 8.29 6.07 11.71
N ALA A 225 6.98 6.14 11.92
CA ALA A 225 6.16 7.20 11.34
C ALA A 225 6.63 8.60 11.79
N ARG A 226 7.01 8.75 13.06
CA ARG A 226 7.57 10.00 13.60
C ARG A 226 8.92 10.37 12.98
N GLN A 227 9.77 9.38 12.72
CA GLN A 227 11.06 9.59 12.03
C GLN A 227 10.86 9.94 10.54
N ALA A 228 9.80 9.42 9.92
CA ALA A 228 9.47 9.60 8.52
C ALA A 228 8.47 10.74 8.27
N ALA A 229 8.28 11.68 9.20
CA ALA A 229 7.36 12.79 9.00
C ALA A 229 7.80 13.69 7.81
N PRO A 230 6.89 14.11 6.90
CA PRO A 230 5.44 13.90 6.91
C PRO A 230 5.04 12.47 6.55
N CYS A 231 4.22 11.83 7.40
CA CYS A 231 3.85 10.42 7.28
C CYS A 231 2.36 10.18 7.57
N ILE A 232 1.74 9.33 6.77
CA ILE A 232 0.38 8.80 6.97
C ILE A 232 0.51 7.35 7.43
N ILE A 233 -0.03 7.03 8.61
CA ILE A 233 -0.16 5.66 9.10
C ILE A 233 -1.57 5.17 8.74
N PHE A 234 -1.68 4.17 7.88
CA PHE A 234 -2.94 3.58 7.47
C PHE A 234 -3.17 2.22 8.14
N PHE A 235 -4.16 2.14 9.02
CA PHE A 235 -4.64 0.89 9.62
C PHE A 235 -5.82 0.35 8.84
N ASP A 236 -5.59 -0.68 8.03
CA ASP A 236 -6.65 -1.43 7.36
C ASP A 236 -7.26 -2.47 8.31
N GLU A 237 -8.58 -2.65 8.24
CA GLU A 237 -9.34 -3.53 9.15
C GLU A 237 -9.05 -3.23 10.63
N ILE A 238 -9.17 -1.96 11.02
CA ILE A 238 -8.88 -1.53 12.41
C ILE A 238 -9.76 -2.24 13.46
N ASP A 239 -10.94 -2.72 13.06
CA ASP A 239 -11.82 -3.55 13.89
C ASP A 239 -11.19 -4.89 14.30
N ALA A 240 -10.20 -5.40 13.55
CA ALA A 240 -9.45 -6.60 13.93
C ALA A 240 -8.43 -6.32 15.05
N ILE A 241 -7.84 -5.11 15.08
CA ILE A 241 -6.86 -4.71 16.10
C ILE A 241 -7.56 -4.18 17.36
N ALA A 242 -8.67 -3.47 17.16
CA ALA A 242 -9.39 -2.77 18.23
C ALA A 242 -10.89 -3.11 18.26
N PRO A 243 -11.25 -4.39 18.47
CA PRO A 243 -12.63 -4.79 18.63
C PRO A 243 -13.22 -4.27 19.96
N LEU A 244 -14.56 -4.28 20.05
CA LEU A 244 -15.29 -4.03 21.30
C LEU A 244 -14.79 -4.93 22.44
N ARG A 245 -14.51 -4.29 23.59
CA ARG A 245 -14.05 -4.98 24.80
C ARG A 245 -15.10 -6.00 25.28
N GLY A 246 -14.63 -7.18 25.68
CA GLY A 246 -15.48 -8.26 26.20
C GLY A 246 -16.11 -9.19 25.15
N MET A 247 -15.82 -9.04 23.86
CA MET A 247 -16.35 -9.95 22.82
C MET A 247 -15.49 -11.21 22.56
N SER A 248 -14.20 -11.22 22.94
CA SER A 248 -13.29 -12.35 22.69
C SER A 248 -13.04 -13.20 23.94
N TYR A 249 -13.62 -14.41 23.98
CA TYR A 249 -13.60 -15.34 25.13
C TYR A 249 -12.28 -16.13 25.33
N GLY A 250 -11.20 -15.81 24.61
CA GLY A 250 -9.95 -16.61 24.66
C GLY A 250 -8.62 -15.84 24.52
N ASP A 251 -8.62 -14.57 24.12
CA ASP A 251 -7.39 -13.80 23.85
C ASP A 251 -7.46 -12.33 24.37
N SER A 252 -8.40 -12.08 25.29
CA SER A 252 -8.78 -10.74 25.75
C SER A 252 -7.61 -9.90 26.29
N GLY A 253 -6.64 -10.54 26.95
CA GLY A 253 -5.52 -9.83 27.55
C GLY A 253 -4.53 -9.26 26.51
N VAL A 254 -4.34 -9.89 25.35
CA VAL A 254 -3.41 -9.40 24.32
C VAL A 254 -4.06 -8.25 23.55
N THR A 255 -5.32 -8.42 23.11
CA THR A 255 -6.04 -7.39 22.36
C THR A 255 -6.25 -6.11 23.18
N GLU A 256 -6.64 -6.21 24.46
CA GLU A 256 -6.83 -5.03 25.32
C GLU A 256 -5.53 -4.24 25.55
N ARG A 257 -4.42 -4.95 25.65
CA ARG A 257 -3.07 -4.38 25.75
C ARG A 257 -2.68 -3.63 24.49
N VAL A 258 -2.93 -4.20 23.31
CA VAL A 258 -2.71 -3.56 22.02
C VAL A 258 -3.58 -2.30 21.85
N ILE A 259 -4.87 -2.37 22.20
CA ILE A 259 -5.78 -1.21 22.18
C ILE A 259 -5.22 -0.10 23.09
N SER A 260 -4.86 -0.44 24.32
CA SER A 260 -4.33 0.54 25.29
C SER A 260 -3.04 1.20 24.77
N GLN A 261 -2.16 0.43 24.15
CA GLN A 261 -0.95 0.95 23.53
C GLN A 261 -1.25 1.85 22.33
N LEU A 262 -2.19 1.48 21.46
CA LEU A 262 -2.61 2.29 20.32
C LEU A 262 -3.18 3.64 20.78
N LEU A 263 -4.05 3.64 21.79
CA LEU A 263 -4.60 4.86 22.39
C LEU A 263 -3.49 5.74 22.97
N THR A 264 -2.52 5.15 23.65
CA THR A 264 -1.37 5.87 24.23
C THR A 264 -0.52 6.52 23.14
N GLU A 265 -0.23 5.83 22.04
CA GLU A 265 0.51 6.41 20.92
C GLU A 265 -0.28 7.53 20.21
N MET A 266 -1.60 7.36 20.02
CA MET A 266 -2.45 8.40 19.43
C MET A 266 -2.52 9.66 20.30
N ASP A 267 -2.69 9.51 21.61
CA ASP A 267 -2.69 10.62 22.56
C ASP A 267 -1.30 11.30 22.59
N GLY A 268 -0.22 10.54 22.38
CA GLY A 268 1.16 11.03 22.28
C GLY A 268 1.49 11.85 21.02
N LEU A 269 0.65 11.82 19.99
CA LEU A 269 0.83 12.63 18.77
C LEU A 269 0.65 14.14 18.99
N GLU A 270 0.12 14.57 20.14
CA GLU A 270 -0.15 15.99 20.48
C GLU A 270 1.05 16.93 20.34
N THR A 271 2.26 16.41 20.51
CA THR A 271 3.48 17.21 20.54
C THR A 271 4.17 17.30 19.17
N LEU A 272 3.73 16.52 18.18
CA LEU A 272 4.48 16.29 16.94
C LEU A 272 3.67 16.67 15.71
N ARG A 273 4.25 17.53 14.88
CA ARG A 273 3.65 17.96 13.61
C ARG A 273 4.05 16.98 12.50
N GLY A 274 3.08 16.57 11.68
CA GLY A 274 3.35 15.86 10.42
C GLY A 274 3.09 14.35 10.42
N VAL A 275 2.52 13.76 11.47
CA VAL A 275 2.05 12.37 11.44
C VAL A 275 0.54 12.35 11.56
N VAL A 276 -0.13 11.67 10.62
CA VAL A 276 -1.60 11.51 10.61
C VAL A 276 -1.96 10.03 10.61
N VAL A 277 -2.96 9.66 11.40
CA VAL A 277 -3.46 8.27 11.47
C VAL A 277 -4.75 8.15 10.68
N ILE A 278 -4.82 7.21 9.75
CA ILE A 278 -6.04 6.87 9.02
C ILE A 278 -6.42 5.43 9.37
N GLY A 279 -7.61 5.22 9.91
CA GLY A 279 -8.17 3.89 10.11
C GLY A 279 -9.19 3.58 9.03
N ALA A 280 -9.26 2.34 8.55
CA ALA A 280 -10.32 1.86 7.69
C ALA A 280 -11.03 0.65 8.31
N THR A 281 -12.36 0.62 8.23
CA THR A 281 -13.15 -0.55 8.67
C THR A 281 -14.38 -0.77 7.79
N ASN A 282 -14.76 -2.05 7.65
CA ASN A 282 -16.02 -2.46 7.06
C ASN A 282 -17.14 -2.63 8.11
N ARG A 283 -16.76 -2.65 9.40
CA ARG A 283 -17.61 -2.99 10.54
C ARG A 283 -17.43 -1.94 11.64
N PRO A 284 -17.93 -0.71 11.44
CA PRO A 284 -17.74 0.36 12.40
C PRO A 284 -18.41 0.07 13.76
N ASP A 285 -19.43 -0.78 13.78
CA ASP A 285 -20.10 -1.28 14.99
C ASP A 285 -19.19 -2.13 15.88
N MET A 286 -18.11 -2.69 15.34
CA MET A 286 -17.17 -3.55 16.08
C MET A 286 -15.98 -2.78 16.67
N VAL A 287 -15.78 -1.51 16.31
CA VAL A 287 -14.62 -0.71 16.74
C VAL A 287 -14.82 -0.21 18.17
N ASP A 288 -13.77 -0.28 19.01
CA ASP A 288 -13.79 0.26 20.38
C ASP A 288 -14.15 1.77 20.37
N PRO A 289 -15.24 2.20 21.04
CA PRO A 289 -15.65 3.60 21.10
C PRO A 289 -14.61 4.54 21.71
N ALA A 290 -13.62 4.02 22.45
CA ALA A 290 -12.50 4.80 22.95
C ALA A 290 -11.68 5.44 21.81
N LEU A 291 -11.60 4.79 20.65
CA LEU A 291 -10.89 5.32 19.48
C LEU A 291 -11.60 6.53 18.85
N LEU A 292 -12.91 6.65 19.04
CA LEU A 292 -13.76 7.72 18.48
C LEU A 292 -13.84 8.97 19.38
N ARG A 293 -13.09 9.00 20.48
CA ARG A 293 -13.07 10.16 21.38
C ARG A 293 -12.19 11.27 20.79
N ALA A 294 -12.50 12.51 21.15
CA ALA A 294 -11.71 13.67 20.77
C ALA A 294 -10.23 13.49 21.16
N GLY A 295 -9.33 13.87 20.26
CA GLY A 295 -7.89 13.68 20.34
C GLY A 295 -7.38 12.40 19.68
N ARG A 296 -8.26 11.58 19.07
CA ARG A 296 -7.93 10.31 18.41
C ARG A 296 -8.45 10.29 16.98
N PHE A 297 -9.51 9.53 16.67
CA PHE A 297 -10.24 9.71 15.41
C PHE A 297 -11.21 10.88 15.56
N ASP A 298 -10.67 12.08 15.40
CA ASP A 298 -11.40 13.35 15.45
C ASP A 298 -12.42 13.48 14.31
N LYS A 299 -12.14 12.81 13.20
CA LYS A 299 -12.98 12.83 12.00
C LYS A 299 -13.37 11.43 11.58
N VAL A 300 -14.63 11.26 11.23
CA VAL A 300 -15.17 9.98 10.76
C VAL A 300 -15.84 10.22 9.41
N ILE A 301 -15.33 9.57 8.38
CA ILE A 301 -15.77 9.73 6.98
C ILE A 301 -16.48 8.45 6.56
N GLY A 302 -17.75 8.58 6.19
CA GLY A 302 -18.56 7.49 5.65
C GLY A 302 -18.44 7.39 4.14
N VAL A 303 -18.21 6.18 3.63
CA VAL A 303 -18.22 5.84 2.21
C VAL A 303 -19.43 4.95 1.93
N SER A 304 -20.21 5.28 0.91
CA SER A 304 -21.41 4.55 0.51
C SER A 304 -21.15 3.64 -0.70
N TRP A 305 -22.18 2.88 -1.07
CA TRP A 305 -22.22 2.21 -2.38
C TRP A 305 -22.20 3.25 -3.51
N PRO A 306 -21.59 2.92 -4.66
CA PRO A 306 -21.53 3.85 -5.78
C PRO A 306 -22.92 4.05 -6.39
N ASN A 307 -23.27 5.32 -6.60
CA ASN A 307 -24.49 5.69 -7.30
C ASN A 307 -24.33 5.48 -8.82
N PHE A 308 -25.37 5.77 -9.61
CA PHE A 308 -25.31 5.58 -11.07
C PHE A 308 -24.15 6.33 -11.74
N GLU A 309 -23.93 7.60 -11.38
CA GLU A 309 -22.83 8.42 -11.91
C GLU A 309 -21.47 7.89 -11.45
N GLY A 310 -21.33 7.53 -10.18
CA GLY A 310 -20.13 6.92 -9.61
C GLY A 310 -19.75 5.62 -10.32
N ARG A 311 -20.74 4.78 -10.65
CA ARG A 311 -20.51 3.55 -11.45
C ARG A 311 -20.02 3.86 -12.86
N ILE A 312 -20.52 4.92 -13.50
CA ILE A 312 -20.02 5.37 -14.80
C ILE A 312 -18.55 5.77 -14.69
N GLU A 313 -18.16 6.53 -13.67
CA GLU A 313 -16.76 6.94 -13.46
C GLU A 313 -15.84 5.75 -13.19
N ILE A 314 -16.25 4.83 -12.30
CA ILE A 314 -15.50 3.61 -12.00
C ILE A 314 -15.32 2.76 -13.26
N LEU A 315 -16.37 2.63 -14.09
CA LEU A 315 -16.29 1.93 -15.37
C LEU A 315 -15.34 2.63 -16.35
N LYS A 316 -15.39 3.96 -16.46
CA LYS A 316 -14.46 4.72 -17.33
C LYS A 316 -13.00 4.48 -16.94
N ILE A 317 -12.71 4.42 -15.64
CA ILE A 317 -11.36 4.13 -15.13
C ILE A 317 -10.99 2.67 -15.38
N GLY A 318 -11.86 1.71 -15.03
CA GLY A 318 -11.59 0.28 -15.18
C GLY A 318 -11.48 -0.18 -16.64
N LEU A 319 -12.11 0.54 -17.56
CA LEU A 319 -12.07 0.28 -19.00
C LEU A 319 -11.02 1.11 -19.75
N LYS A 320 -10.32 2.00 -19.05
CA LYS A 320 -9.24 2.81 -19.62
C LYS A 320 -8.21 1.89 -20.29
N ASN A 321 -7.91 2.16 -21.55
CA ASN A 321 -6.99 1.39 -22.40
C ASN A 321 -7.41 -0.04 -22.77
N LYS A 322 -8.63 -0.49 -22.43
CA LYS A 322 -9.13 -1.79 -22.89
C LYS A 322 -9.66 -1.70 -24.33
N PRO A 323 -9.39 -2.70 -25.19
CA PRO A 323 -9.93 -2.71 -26.55
C PRO A 323 -11.42 -3.07 -26.53
N LEU A 324 -12.29 -2.08 -26.64
CA LEU A 324 -13.75 -2.24 -26.61
C LEU A 324 -14.35 -2.20 -28.02
N THR A 325 -15.40 -2.98 -28.23
CA THR A 325 -16.27 -2.85 -29.41
C THR A 325 -17.35 -1.79 -29.20
N ARG A 326 -17.95 -1.32 -30.31
CA ARG A 326 -18.96 -0.23 -30.30
C ARG A 326 -20.28 -0.59 -29.60
N ASP A 327 -20.55 -1.87 -29.38
CA ASP A 327 -21.71 -2.37 -28.63
C ASP A 327 -21.54 -2.24 -27.11
N VAL A 328 -20.35 -1.86 -26.61
CA VAL A 328 -20.11 -1.62 -25.19
C VAL A 328 -20.43 -0.16 -24.86
N VAL A 329 -21.63 0.06 -24.33
CA VAL A 329 -22.10 1.37 -23.84
C VAL A 329 -21.97 1.41 -22.32
N ILE A 330 -21.22 2.39 -21.79
CA ILE A 330 -20.87 2.47 -20.37
C ILE A 330 -22.12 2.73 -19.51
N GLU A 331 -23.01 3.60 -19.97
CA GLU A 331 -24.24 3.97 -19.29
C GLU A 331 -25.19 2.77 -19.13
N GLU A 332 -25.28 1.93 -20.17
CA GLU A 332 -26.06 0.70 -20.12
C GLU A 332 -25.46 -0.28 -19.11
N LEU A 333 -24.13 -0.49 -19.12
CA LEU A 333 -23.47 -1.33 -18.12
C LEU A 333 -23.69 -0.80 -16.70
N ALA A 334 -23.57 0.51 -16.47
CA ALA A 334 -23.79 1.14 -15.17
C ALA A 334 -25.23 0.93 -14.66
N SER A 335 -26.22 0.88 -15.55
CA SER A 335 -27.61 0.58 -15.20
C SER A 335 -27.81 -0.87 -14.76
N MET A 336 -27.06 -1.81 -15.36
CA MET A 336 -27.13 -3.24 -15.05
C MET A 336 -26.35 -3.62 -13.78
N MET A 337 -25.43 -2.75 -13.36
CA MET A 337 -24.56 -2.94 -12.20
C MET A 337 -25.11 -2.31 -10.90
N ASP A 338 -26.43 -2.20 -10.76
CA ASP A 338 -26.99 -1.71 -9.49
C ASP A 338 -26.63 -2.65 -8.32
N GLY A 339 -26.08 -2.08 -7.25
CA GLY A 339 -25.66 -2.82 -6.06
C GLY A 339 -24.25 -3.39 -6.09
N TYR A 340 -23.52 -3.24 -7.20
CA TYR A 340 -22.10 -3.60 -7.28
C TYR A 340 -21.25 -2.59 -6.48
N SER A 341 -20.24 -3.07 -5.76
CA SER A 341 -19.17 -2.21 -5.22
C SER A 341 -18.19 -1.80 -6.31
N GLY A 342 -17.32 -0.83 -6.02
CA GLY A 342 -16.23 -0.46 -6.93
C GLY A 342 -15.30 -1.65 -7.23
N ALA A 343 -15.02 -2.49 -6.24
CA ALA A 343 -14.25 -3.72 -6.42
C ALA A 343 -14.99 -4.73 -7.32
N ASP A 344 -16.30 -4.90 -7.15
CA ASP A 344 -17.09 -5.81 -8.00
C ASP A 344 -17.09 -5.32 -9.46
N ILE A 345 -17.25 -4.02 -9.70
CA ILE A 345 -17.20 -3.43 -11.06
C ILE A 345 -15.82 -3.64 -11.69
N ALA A 346 -14.75 -3.41 -10.93
CA ALA A 346 -13.38 -3.66 -11.39
C ALA A 346 -13.17 -5.14 -11.73
N GLU A 347 -13.70 -6.06 -10.92
CA GLU A 347 -13.65 -7.49 -11.16
C GLU A 347 -14.44 -7.89 -12.42
N VAL A 348 -15.63 -7.31 -12.64
CA VAL A 348 -16.38 -7.53 -13.91
C VAL A 348 -15.51 -7.10 -15.11
N CYS A 349 -14.86 -5.94 -15.03
CA CYS A 349 -14.00 -5.44 -16.10
C CYS A 349 -12.78 -6.33 -16.36
N ASN A 350 -12.24 -6.94 -15.30
CA ASN A 350 -11.13 -7.87 -15.40
C ASN A 350 -11.56 -9.21 -16.01
N GLU A 351 -12.63 -9.82 -15.48
CA GLU A 351 -13.15 -11.10 -15.95
C GLU A 351 -13.67 -11.00 -17.39
N ALA A 352 -14.30 -9.89 -17.79
CA ALA A 352 -14.70 -9.66 -19.18
C ALA A 352 -13.49 -9.65 -20.13
N GLY A 353 -12.37 -9.05 -19.70
CA GLY A 353 -11.10 -9.10 -20.44
C GLY A 353 -10.52 -10.50 -20.50
N MET A 354 -10.56 -11.25 -19.40
CA MET A 354 -10.08 -12.63 -19.34
C MET A 354 -10.92 -13.57 -20.21
N LEU A 355 -12.25 -13.38 -20.28
CA LEU A 355 -13.13 -14.12 -21.17
C LEU A 355 -12.80 -13.85 -22.64
N ALA A 356 -12.65 -12.58 -23.01
CA ALA A 356 -12.23 -12.19 -24.36
C ALA A 356 -10.88 -12.80 -24.75
N LEU A 357 -9.92 -12.77 -23.82
CA LEU A 357 -8.59 -13.34 -24.01
C LEU A 357 -8.64 -14.87 -24.16
N ARG A 358 -9.40 -15.57 -23.30
CA ARG A 358 -9.60 -17.01 -23.40
C ARG A 358 -10.18 -17.40 -24.76
N GLU A 359 -11.21 -16.69 -25.24
CA GLU A 359 -11.81 -16.94 -26.55
C GLU A 359 -10.81 -16.81 -27.70
N LEU A 360 -9.87 -15.86 -27.63
CA LEU A 360 -8.82 -15.69 -28.62
C LEU A 360 -7.76 -16.81 -28.51
N LEU A 361 -7.32 -17.11 -27.29
CA LEU A 361 -6.30 -18.13 -27.04
C LEU A 361 -6.76 -19.54 -27.41
N TYR A 362 -8.05 -19.87 -27.22
CA TYR A 362 -8.60 -21.15 -27.67
C TYR A 362 -8.55 -21.35 -29.19
N LYS A 363 -8.43 -20.26 -29.96
CA LYS A 363 -8.27 -20.31 -31.43
C LYS A 363 -6.81 -20.39 -31.87
N CYS A 364 -5.87 -20.18 -30.96
CA CYS A 364 -4.42 -20.19 -31.23
C CYS A 364 -3.83 -21.51 -30.73
N LYS A 365 -2.88 -22.09 -31.47
CA LYS A 365 -2.21 -23.33 -31.05
C LYS A 365 -0.86 -23.08 -30.36
N THR A 366 -0.24 -21.93 -30.64
CA THR A 366 1.08 -21.56 -30.08
C THR A 366 1.08 -20.13 -29.52
N PRO A 367 1.99 -19.81 -28.56
CA PRO A 367 2.15 -18.46 -28.02
C PRO A 367 2.57 -17.40 -29.05
N GLU A 368 3.32 -17.81 -30.08
CA GLU A 368 3.77 -16.95 -31.19
C GLU A 368 2.59 -16.52 -32.08
N GLU A 369 1.66 -17.44 -32.34
CA GLU A 369 0.41 -17.17 -33.06
C GLU A 369 -0.53 -16.27 -32.25
N ALA A 370 -0.58 -16.43 -30.92
CA ALA A 370 -1.35 -15.56 -30.05
C ALA A 370 -0.81 -14.12 -30.04
N SER A 371 0.51 -13.96 -30.07
CA SER A 371 1.17 -12.65 -30.07
C SER A 371 0.93 -11.87 -31.37
N SER A 372 0.97 -12.57 -32.52
CA SER A 372 0.69 -11.97 -33.83
C SER A 372 -0.78 -11.57 -34.01
N ARG A 373 -1.70 -12.24 -33.31
CA ARG A 373 -3.15 -11.96 -33.32
C ARG A 373 -3.63 -11.06 -32.18
N SER A 374 -2.71 -10.42 -31.45
CA SER A 374 -3.03 -9.51 -30.35
C SER A 374 -3.98 -8.38 -30.75
N GLY A 375 -3.90 -7.89 -32.00
CA GLY A 375 -4.80 -6.87 -32.53
C GLY A 375 -6.26 -7.30 -32.72
N GLU A 376 -6.56 -8.61 -32.68
CA GLU A 376 -7.93 -9.14 -32.74
C GLU A 376 -8.61 -9.17 -31.37
N LEU A 377 -7.86 -8.91 -30.28
CA LEU A 377 -8.41 -8.92 -28.93
C LEU A 377 -9.38 -7.73 -28.78
N VAL A 378 -10.67 -8.03 -28.72
CA VAL A 378 -11.71 -7.03 -28.47
C VAL A 378 -12.72 -7.56 -27.45
N ILE A 379 -13.10 -6.70 -26.51
CA ILE A 379 -14.05 -7.02 -25.45
C ILE A 379 -15.44 -6.55 -25.88
N GLN A 380 -16.37 -7.50 -25.98
CA GLN A 380 -17.75 -7.29 -26.40
C GLN A 380 -18.71 -7.25 -25.21
N LYS A 381 -19.91 -6.70 -25.41
CA LYS A 381 -20.95 -6.62 -24.38
C LYS A 381 -21.28 -7.99 -23.77
N ARG A 382 -21.26 -9.05 -24.57
CA ARG A 382 -21.49 -10.43 -24.10
C ARG A 382 -20.51 -10.87 -23.00
N HIS A 383 -19.24 -10.45 -23.06
CA HIS A 383 -18.24 -10.84 -22.07
C HIS A 383 -18.55 -10.20 -20.70
N PHE A 384 -19.06 -8.97 -20.69
CA PHE A 384 -19.53 -8.31 -19.47
C PHE A 384 -20.74 -9.03 -18.88
N LEU A 385 -21.72 -9.41 -19.71
CA LEU A 385 -22.90 -10.14 -19.25
C LEU A 385 -22.55 -11.51 -18.65
N GLU A 386 -21.59 -12.23 -19.23
CA GLU A 386 -21.09 -13.50 -18.68
C GLU A 386 -20.27 -13.28 -17.39
N ALA A 387 -19.46 -12.22 -17.33
CA ALA A 387 -18.71 -11.86 -16.13
C ALA A 387 -19.64 -11.51 -14.96
N MET A 388 -20.72 -10.75 -15.21
CA MET A 388 -21.72 -10.38 -14.21
C MET A 388 -22.37 -11.60 -13.54
N LYS A 389 -22.58 -12.70 -14.28
CA LYS A 389 -23.16 -13.94 -13.74
C LYS A 389 -22.25 -14.65 -12.74
N LYS A 390 -20.94 -14.45 -12.82
CA LYS A 390 -19.96 -15.10 -11.95
C LYS A 390 -19.74 -14.36 -10.64
N ILE A 391 -20.04 -13.07 -10.60
CA ILE A 391 -19.76 -12.20 -9.47
C ILE A 391 -20.96 -12.18 -8.54
N ARG A 392 -20.72 -12.51 -7.27
CA ARG A 392 -21.75 -12.46 -6.23
C ARG A 392 -21.91 -11.02 -5.75
N VAL A 393 -23.09 -10.47 -5.96
CA VAL A 393 -23.46 -9.14 -5.47
C VAL A 393 -24.26 -9.27 -4.17
N PRO A 394 -24.09 -8.37 -3.19
CA PRO A 394 -24.90 -8.35 -1.99
C PRO A 394 -26.39 -8.17 -2.29
N THR A 395 -27.24 -8.90 -1.57
CA THR A 395 -28.69 -8.78 -1.74
C THR A 395 -29.18 -7.39 -1.30
N PRO A 396 -30.33 -6.90 -1.79
CA PRO A 396 -30.92 -5.64 -1.31
C PRO A 396 -31.12 -5.61 0.21
N GLU A 397 -31.41 -6.77 0.83
CA GLU A 397 -31.55 -6.89 2.29
C GLU A 397 -30.20 -6.75 3.00
N GLU A 398 -29.15 -7.39 2.49
CA GLU A 398 -27.77 -7.24 3.01
C GLU A 398 -27.30 -5.78 2.90
N ARG A 399 -27.58 -5.12 1.79
CA ARG A 399 -27.29 -3.69 1.58
C ARG A 399 -28.02 -2.82 2.59
N LYS A 400 -29.33 -3.00 2.74
CA LYS A 400 -30.15 -2.26 3.70
C LYS A 400 -29.67 -2.46 5.14
N ARG A 401 -29.33 -3.70 5.51
CA ARG A 401 -28.76 -4.00 6.83
C ARG A 401 -27.45 -3.26 7.07
N HIS A 402 -26.57 -3.21 6.06
CA HIS A 402 -25.32 -2.45 6.15
C HIS A 402 -25.58 -0.95 6.30
N GLU A 403 -26.51 -0.39 5.53
CA GLU A 403 -26.90 1.02 5.63
C GLU A 403 -27.49 1.36 7.00
N GLU A 404 -28.32 0.48 7.56
CA GLU A 404 -28.86 0.65 8.92
C GLU A 404 -27.75 0.64 9.98
N ILE A 405 -26.75 -0.23 9.85
CA ILE A 405 -25.58 -0.26 10.74
C ILE A 405 -24.80 1.05 10.62
N MET A 406 -24.58 1.55 9.39
CA MET A 406 -23.88 2.81 9.14
C MET A 406 -24.63 4.01 9.73
N GLN A 407 -25.94 4.10 9.53
CA GLN A 407 -26.78 5.17 10.09
C GLN A 407 -26.79 5.15 11.62
N ARG A 408 -26.86 3.97 12.23
CA ARG A 408 -26.75 3.81 13.69
C ARG A 408 -25.39 4.21 14.21
N PHE A 409 -24.33 3.97 13.45
CA PHE A 409 -22.99 4.39 13.81
C PHE A 409 -22.84 5.91 13.75
N THR A 410 -23.23 6.53 12.63
CA THR A 410 -23.20 7.99 12.44
C THR A 410 -24.02 8.72 13.52
N SER A 411 -25.20 8.21 13.85
CA SER A 411 -26.06 8.82 14.88
C SER A 411 -25.47 8.71 16.29
N ARG A 412 -24.75 7.62 16.59
CA ARG A 412 -24.07 7.41 17.90
C ARG A 412 -22.79 8.22 18.05
N SER A 413 -22.07 8.48 16.97
CA SER A 413 -20.80 9.20 17.01
C SER A 413 -20.96 10.71 17.22
N LYS A 414 -22.19 11.27 17.26
CA LYS A 414 -22.46 12.72 17.36
C LYS A 414 -21.74 13.54 16.27
N ILE A 415 -21.59 12.97 15.09
CA ILE A 415 -21.01 13.64 13.91
C ILE A 415 -22.18 13.89 12.97
N GLU A 416 -22.46 15.16 12.67
CA GLU A 416 -23.56 15.52 11.77
C GLU A 416 -23.38 14.78 10.42
N PRO A 417 -24.46 14.24 9.84
CA PRO A 417 -24.38 13.65 8.51
C PRO A 417 -23.99 14.75 7.51
N LEU A 418 -23.04 14.40 6.62
CA LEU A 418 -22.55 15.23 5.53
C LEU A 418 -23.72 15.92 4.81
N ARG A 419 -23.91 17.22 5.06
CA ARG A 419 -24.75 18.06 4.23
C ARG A 419 -23.90 18.50 3.06
N SER A 420 -24.36 18.20 1.85
CA SER A 420 -23.85 18.79 0.61
C SER A 420 -23.75 20.30 0.79
N ILE A 421 -22.52 20.81 0.83
CA ILE A 421 -22.27 22.25 0.82
C ILE A 421 -22.59 22.70 -0.60
N GLU A 422 -23.78 23.25 -0.81
CA GLU A 422 -24.05 24.05 -2.01
C GLU A 422 -23.15 25.30 -1.92
N LEU A 423 -22.02 25.25 -2.63
CA LEU A 423 -21.19 26.42 -2.88
C LEU A 423 -21.99 27.40 -3.75
N VAL A 424 -22.33 28.56 -3.18
CA VAL A 424 -22.92 29.72 -3.87
C VAL A 424 -21.86 30.51 -4.60
#